data_AF-A0AAU5KYP2-F1
#
_entry.id   AF-A0AAU5KYP2-F1
#
_cell.length_a   1.000
_cell.length_b   1.000
_cell.length_c   1.000
_cell.angle_alpha   90.00
_cell.angle_beta   90.00
_cell.angle_gamma   90.00
#
_symmetry.space_group_name_H-M   'P 1'
#
loop_
_entity.id
_entity.type
_entity.pdbx_description
1 polymer ?
#
loop_
_entity_poly.entity_id
_entity_poly.type
_entity_poly.pdbx_seq_one_letter_code
_entity_poly.pdbx_strand_id
1 'polypeptide(L)'
;MNHNTTGEPSARTASARVLELLYRYQRIDEALAAEPTGPAGPEEPGGTSGNARCDACSEVHRAKMERFTARDEPIHFVVPAFPAKSPNQGKVLGALPDLGEHLAVGFLQSLCDYVRHFYAPGARVTICSDGHVFGDVVGVTDGAVTAYRQALADMIGASHWSALDLYGLDDAFGSLDYPKMRRVLEENYSATLDELKENVRTDRNTRALFNGIHRFMFEDAVARQGGGTTRNQLRKNSKDAAYQTILRSNAWSRLVAEKFPDAIRLSIHPQPPHSEKFGLQLMPTRDGWLTPWHGVVLDDGVSRYLVKRWDAENLQASVVWRDGRPSHFVAPHLAARP
;
A
#
# COMPACT_ATOMS: atom_id res chain seq x y z
N MET A 1 57.78 -14.13 -1.52
CA MET A 1 57.03 -12.88 -1.25
C MET A 1 55.61 -13.11 -1.72
N ASN A 2 54.74 -13.53 -0.81
CA ASN A 2 53.33 -13.75 -1.11
C ASN A 2 52.62 -12.41 -1.07
N HIS A 3 52.13 -11.93 -2.22
CA HIS A 3 51.16 -10.84 -2.25
C HIS A 3 49.81 -11.40 -1.82
N ASN A 4 49.50 -11.21 -0.55
CA ASN A 4 48.17 -11.38 0.00
C ASN A 4 47.37 -10.12 -0.33
N THR A 5 46.68 -10.10 -1.47
CA THR A 5 45.66 -9.09 -1.76
C THR A 5 44.44 -9.40 -0.90
N THR A 6 44.39 -8.78 0.27
CA THR A 6 43.17 -8.61 1.04
C THR A 6 42.21 -7.78 0.18
N GLY A 7 41.26 -8.45 -0.48
CA GLY A 7 40.18 -7.78 -1.18
C GLY A 7 39.38 -6.95 -0.17
N GLU A 8 39.40 -5.63 -0.34
CA GLU A 8 38.36 -4.77 0.23
C GLU A 8 37.00 -5.33 -0.20
N PRO A 9 35.99 -5.37 0.69
CA PRO A 9 34.65 -5.76 0.29
C PRO A 9 34.18 -4.76 -0.78
N SER A 10 34.00 -5.27 -2.01
CA SER A 10 33.43 -4.54 -3.15
C SER A 10 32.32 -3.60 -2.68
N ALA A 11 32.47 -2.31 -2.95
CA ALA A 11 31.48 -1.32 -2.61
C ALA A 11 30.12 -1.76 -3.16
N ARG A 12 29.15 -2.03 -2.28
CA ARG A 12 27.79 -2.47 -2.68
C ARG A 12 27.22 -1.51 -3.73
N THR A 13 26.66 -2.07 -4.81
CA THR A 13 26.03 -1.30 -5.90
C THR A 13 24.91 -0.40 -5.37
N ALA A 14 24.60 0.68 -6.09
CA ALA A 14 23.48 1.57 -5.76
C ALA A 14 22.17 0.80 -5.59
N SER A 15 21.86 -0.11 -6.53
CA SER A 15 20.68 -0.99 -6.47
C SER A 15 20.64 -1.84 -5.21
N ALA A 16 21.78 -2.36 -4.75
CA ALA A 16 21.84 -3.15 -3.51
C ALA A 16 21.50 -2.29 -2.28
N ARG A 17 22.01 -1.05 -2.21
CA ARG A 17 21.75 -0.13 -1.09
C ARG A 17 20.30 0.36 -1.08
N VAL A 18 19.74 0.66 -2.24
CA VAL A 18 18.33 1.04 -2.39
C VAL A 18 17.41 -0.10 -1.95
N LEU A 19 17.73 -1.33 -2.33
CA LEU A 19 16.95 -2.49 -1.93
C LEU A 19 17.02 -2.75 -0.41
N GLU A 20 18.20 -2.60 0.19
CA GLU A 20 18.38 -2.66 1.65
C GLU A 20 17.58 -1.58 2.38
N LEU A 21 17.50 -0.37 1.83
CA LEU A 21 16.65 0.71 2.32
C LEU A 21 15.16 0.31 2.27
N LEU A 22 14.67 -0.22 1.15
CA LEU A 22 13.26 -0.65 1.04
C LEU A 22 12.90 -1.70 2.08
N TYR A 23 13.81 -2.65 2.36
CA TYR A 23 13.57 -3.68 3.37
C TYR A 23 13.37 -3.14 4.79
N ARG A 24 13.84 -1.93 5.11
CA ARG A 24 13.55 -1.28 6.40
C ARG A 24 12.09 -0.87 6.56
N TYR A 25 11.38 -0.72 5.44
CA TYR A 25 9.98 -0.31 5.37
C TYR A 25 9.11 -1.43 4.79
N GLN A 26 9.59 -2.67 4.79
CA GLN A 26 8.82 -3.79 4.25
C GLN A 26 7.57 -4.03 5.09
N ARG A 27 6.43 -4.12 4.42
CA ARG A 27 5.17 -4.52 5.04
C ARG A 27 5.11 -6.04 5.13
N ILE A 28 5.19 -6.56 6.36
CA ILE A 28 5.21 -8.00 6.64
C ILE A 28 3.85 -8.41 7.22
N ASP A 29 3.36 -9.59 6.84
CA ASP A 29 2.29 -10.28 7.55
C ASP A 29 2.91 -11.47 8.29
N GLU A 30 2.79 -11.51 9.62
CA GLU A 30 3.32 -12.59 10.45
C GLU A 30 2.76 -13.96 10.02
N ALA A 31 1.53 -14.01 9.50
CA ALA A 31 0.92 -15.24 8.99
C ALA A 31 1.50 -15.71 7.64
N LEU A 32 2.11 -14.81 6.87
CA LEU A 32 2.85 -15.13 5.63
C LEU A 32 4.34 -15.39 5.89
N ALA A 33 4.88 -14.89 7.01
CA ALA A 33 6.29 -15.06 7.40
C ALA A 33 6.58 -16.38 8.13
N ALA A 34 5.55 -17.09 8.61
CA ALA A 34 5.69 -18.28 9.46
C ALA A 34 5.86 -19.63 8.70
N GLU A 35 6.18 -19.63 7.41
CA GLU A 35 6.43 -20.90 6.69
C GLU A 35 7.93 -21.29 6.80
N PRO A 36 8.26 -22.43 7.45
CA PRO A 36 9.61 -22.95 7.43
C PRO A 36 9.90 -23.56 6.05
N THR A 37 10.96 -23.09 5.40
CA THR A 37 11.50 -23.75 4.20
C THR A 37 12.20 -25.04 4.60
N GLY A 38 11.57 -26.19 4.37
CA GLY A 38 12.22 -27.50 4.31
C GLY A 38 12.54 -28.18 5.66
N PRO A 39 12.92 -29.47 5.63
CA PRO A 39 13.07 -30.26 6.84
C PRO A 39 14.27 -29.78 7.66
N ALA A 40 14.04 -29.53 8.95
CA ALA A 40 15.06 -29.14 9.90
C ALA A 40 16.16 -30.22 9.96
N GLY A 41 17.36 -29.86 9.51
CA GLY A 41 18.59 -30.55 9.92
C GLY A 41 18.85 -30.31 11.41
N PRO A 42 19.71 -31.12 12.06
CA PRO A 42 19.86 -31.08 13.51
C PRO A 42 20.39 -29.70 13.97
N GLU A 43 19.70 -29.11 14.93
CA GLU A 43 20.02 -27.82 15.52
C GLU A 43 21.35 -27.87 16.29
N GLU A 44 22.29 -26.99 15.94
CA GLU A 44 23.40 -26.62 16.83
C GLU A 44 22.96 -25.46 17.76
N PRO A 45 23.27 -25.51 19.07
CA PRO A 45 22.79 -24.51 20.01
C PRO A 45 23.76 -23.32 20.08
N GLY A 46 23.37 -22.19 19.50
CA GLY A 46 24.07 -20.92 19.72
C GLY A 46 24.08 -19.98 18.53
N GLY A 47 22.92 -19.41 18.16
CA GLY A 47 22.85 -18.35 17.16
C GLY A 47 21.46 -17.73 17.11
N THR A 48 21.37 -16.42 17.32
CA THR A 48 20.13 -15.65 17.11
C THR A 48 19.63 -15.86 15.69
N SER A 49 18.51 -16.56 15.51
CA SER A 49 17.85 -16.76 14.22
C SER A 49 17.13 -15.48 13.78
N GLY A 50 17.93 -14.46 13.41
CA GLY A 50 17.46 -13.37 12.58
C GLY A 50 17.09 -13.95 11.22
N ASN A 51 15.80 -13.89 10.88
CA ASN A 51 15.19 -14.27 9.60
C ASN A 51 16.18 -14.10 8.42
N ALA A 52 16.81 -15.21 8.00
CA ALA A 52 17.86 -15.16 6.99
C ALA A 52 17.22 -14.72 5.67
N ARG A 53 17.58 -13.52 5.22
CA ARG A 53 16.98 -12.89 4.04
C ARG A 53 17.30 -13.73 2.80
N CYS A 54 16.25 -14.11 2.07
CA CYS A 54 16.37 -14.82 0.81
C CYS A 54 16.85 -13.85 -0.30
N ASP A 55 18.12 -13.95 -0.72
CA ASP A 55 18.68 -13.10 -1.76
C ASP A 55 17.92 -13.23 -3.09
N ALA A 56 17.51 -14.44 -3.46
CA ALA A 56 16.72 -14.74 -4.66
C ALA A 56 15.33 -14.07 -4.66
N CYS A 57 14.79 -13.74 -3.48
CA CYS A 57 13.50 -13.06 -3.35
C CYS A 57 13.59 -11.58 -3.74
N SER A 58 14.81 -11.05 -3.78
CA SER A 58 15.11 -9.64 -4.06
C SER A 58 15.54 -9.39 -5.51
N GLU A 59 15.89 -10.45 -6.23
CA GLU A 59 16.55 -10.39 -7.54
C GLU A 59 15.71 -9.68 -8.61
N VAL A 60 14.39 -9.94 -8.65
CA VAL A 60 13.48 -9.26 -9.59
C VAL A 60 13.49 -7.74 -9.39
N HIS A 61 13.52 -7.28 -8.13
CA HIS A 61 13.55 -5.85 -7.82
C HIS A 61 14.92 -5.25 -8.15
N ARG A 62 16.00 -5.95 -7.79
CA ARG A 62 17.38 -5.55 -8.11
C ARG A 62 17.58 -5.39 -9.62
N ALA A 63 17.20 -6.39 -10.40
CA ALA A 63 17.35 -6.38 -11.86
C ALA A 63 16.61 -5.20 -12.51
N LYS A 64 15.41 -4.84 -12.01
CA LYS A 64 14.69 -3.64 -12.47
C LYS A 64 15.40 -2.34 -12.11
N MET A 65 15.91 -2.23 -10.87
CA MET A 65 16.69 -1.05 -10.46
C MET A 65 17.95 -0.89 -11.32
N GLU A 66 18.64 -1.99 -11.64
CA GLU A 66 19.85 -1.99 -12.45
C GLU A 66 19.62 -1.45 -13.87
N ARG A 67 18.43 -1.65 -14.46
CA ARG A 67 18.06 -1.04 -15.75
C ARG A 67 18.02 0.48 -15.69
N PHE A 68 17.58 1.06 -14.58
CA PHE A 68 17.60 2.51 -14.39
C PHE A 68 19.02 3.00 -14.12
N THR A 69 19.76 2.33 -13.23
CA THR A 69 21.12 2.75 -12.89
C THR A 69 22.08 2.64 -14.07
N ALA A 70 21.90 1.66 -14.95
CA ALA A 70 22.70 1.53 -16.17
C ALA A 70 22.46 2.65 -17.19
N ARG A 71 21.33 3.36 -17.10
CA ARG A 71 20.95 4.49 -17.98
C ARG A 71 21.13 5.86 -17.31
N ASP A 72 21.64 5.89 -16.09
CA ASP A 72 21.70 7.10 -15.26
C ASP A 72 20.33 7.79 -15.08
N GLU A 73 19.24 7.01 -15.06
CA GLU A 73 17.87 7.50 -14.92
C GLU A 73 17.36 7.34 -13.47
N PRO A 74 16.51 8.25 -12.97
CA PRO A 74 15.87 8.07 -11.67
C PRO A 74 15.12 6.73 -11.60
N ILE A 75 15.32 5.99 -10.50
CA ILE A 75 14.61 4.73 -10.27
C ILE A 75 13.11 5.02 -10.19
N HIS A 76 12.32 4.40 -11.06
CA HIS A 76 10.88 4.61 -11.08
C HIS A 76 10.15 3.57 -10.23
N PHE A 77 9.45 4.05 -9.20
CA PHE A 77 8.51 3.28 -8.41
C PHE A 77 7.07 3.57 -8.84
N VAL A 78 6.22 2.56 -8.84
CA VAL A 78 4.77 2.72 -9.00
C VAL A 78 4.05 2.09 -7.82
N VAL A 79 3.07 2.79 -7.24
CA VAL A 79 2.33 2.31 -6.07
C VAL A 79 0.83 2.48 -6.29
N PRO A 80 0.05 1.40 -6.48
CA PRO A 80 -1.40 1.45 -6.40
C PRO A 80 -1.82 1.74 -4.95
N ALA A 81 -2.36 2.93 -4.71
CA ALA A 81 -2.66 3.44 -3.38
C ALA A 81 -3.51 4.71 -3.46
N PHE A 82 -4.03 5.13 -2.30
CA PHE A 82 -4.80 6.35 -2.13
C PHE A 82 -6.06 6.45 -3.03
N PRO A 83 -6.99 5.49 -2.94
CA PRO A 83 -8.22 5.51 -3.74
C PRO A 83 -9.18 6.64 -3.37
N ALA A 84 -9.57 6.64 -2.09
CA ALA A 84 -10.50 7.54 -1.43
C ALA A 84 -10.57 7.14 0.05
N LYS A 85 -11.04 8.04 0.93
CA LYS A 85 -11.38 7.68 2.31
C LYS A 85 -12.50 6.64 2.35
N SER A 86 -12.45 5.74 3.34
CA SER A 86 -13.56 4.81 3.62
C SER A 86 -14.88 5.58 3.76
N PRO A 87 -15.99 5.08 3.18
CA PRO A 87 -17.29 5.68 3.42
C PRO A 87 -17.81 5.44 4.84
N ASN A 88 -17.14 4.59 5.63
CA ASN A 88 -17.45 4.35 7.03
C ASN A 88 -16.89 5.49 7.91
N GLN A 89 -17.77 6.39 8.35
CA GLN A 89 -17.41 7.51 9.24
C GLN A 89 -16.89 7.06 10.62
N GLY A 90 -17.12 5.80 11.01
CA GLY A 90 -16.51 5.21 12.21
C GLY A 90 -15.04 4.80 12.02
N LYS A 91 -14.49 4.84 10.80
CA LYS A 91 -13.09 4.52 10.50
C LYS A 91 -12.23 5.77 10.28
N VAL A 92 -12.82 6.84 9.73
CA VAL A 92 -12.10 8.04 9.26
C VAL A 92 -12.71 9.32 9.82
N LEU A 93 -12.01 10.45 9.68
CA LEU A 93 -12.48 11.76 10.16
C LEU A 93 -13.32 12.54 9.13
N GLY A 94 -13.22 12.18 7.85
CA GLY A 94 -13.95 12.81 6.76
C GLY A 94 -13.66 12.15 5.41
N ALA A 95 -14.20 12.73 4.33
CA ALA A 95 -14.08 12.17 2.98
C ALA A 95 -12.80 12.59 2.22
N LEU A 96 -12.10 13.64 2.68
CA LEU A 96 -10.91 14.18 2.05
C LEU A 96 -9.63 13.73 2.78
N PRO A 97 -8.45 13.78 2.12
CA PRO A 97 -7.15 13.53 2.74
C PRO A 97 -6.96 14.35 4.01
N ASP A 98 -6.45 13.71 5.07
CA ASP A 98 -6.14 14.34 6.36
C ASP A 98 -4.64 14.18 6.69
N LEU A 99 -4.24 14.25 7.97
CA LEU A 99 -2.82 14.13 8.33
C LEU A 99 -2.24 12.77 7.93
N GLY A 100 -3.06 11.71 7.88
CA GLY A 100 -2.60 10.37 7.51
C GLY A 100 -2.06 10.35 6.08
N GLU A 101 -2.82 10.88 5.13
CA GLU A 101 -2.37 11.00 3.74
C GLU A 101 -1.15 11.91 3.64
N HIS A 102 -1.14 13.05 4.34
CA HIS A 102 -0.01 13.97 4.32
C HIS A 102 1.30 13.30 4.76
N LEU A 103 1.28 12.58 5.87
CA LEU A 103 2.47 11.86 6.35
C LEU A 103 2.87 10.71 5.40
N ALA A 104 1.91 9.96 4.88
CA ALA A 104 2.18 8.85 3.97
C ALA A 104 2.75 9.29 2.61
N VAL A 105 2.22 10.37 2.03
CA VAL A 105 2.74 10.94 0.77
C VAL A 105 4.09 11.62 1.00
N GLY A 106 4.25 12.36 2.10
CA GLY A 106 5.55 12.92 2.49
C GLY A 106 6.63 11.85 2.73
N PHE A 107 6.25 10.68 3.25
CA PHE A 107 7.14 9.53 3.35
C PHE A 107 7.60 9.02 1.96
N LEU A 108 6.72 8.97 0.96
CA LEU A 108 7.11 8.59 -0.40
C LEU A 108 8.11 9.57 -1.00
N GLN A 109 7.94 10.89 -0.78
CA GLN A 109 8.94 11.88 -1.16
C GLN A 109 10.26 11.64 -0.43
N SER A 110 10.21 11.44 0.88
CA SER A 110 11.41 11.18 1.69
C SER A 110 12.14 9.91 1.22
N LEU A 111 11.40 8.87 0.80
CA LEU A 111 11.97 7.67 0.21
C LEU A 111 12.77 7.99 -1.05
N CYS A 112 12.25 8.86 -1.94
CA CYS A 112 12.99 9.33 -3.11
C CYS A 112 14.28 10.09 -2.73
N ASP A 113 14.23 10.90 -1.67
CA ASP A 113 15.39 11.65 -1.17
C ASP A 113 16.44 10.71 -0.56
N TYR A 114 16.01 9.67 0.16
CA TYR A 114 16.90 8.63 0.68
C TYR A 114 17.57 7.83 -0.44
N VAL A 115 16.86 7.54 -1.52
CA VAL A 115 17.47 6.90 -2.70
C VAL A 115 18.52 7.82 -3.31
N ARG A 116 18.27 9.14 -3.40
CA ARG A 116 19.22 10.12 -3.92
C ARG A 116 20.55 10.13 -3.19
N HIS A 117 20.55 9.85 -1.88
CA HIS A 117 21.77 9.73 -1.09
C HIS A 117 22.70 8.60 -1.59
N PHE A 118 22.14 7.49 -2.08
CA PHE A 118 22.91 6.35 -2.60
C PHE A 118 23.10 6.37 -4.11
N TYR A 119 22.30 7.14 -4.83
CA TYR A 119 22.25 7.17 -6.28
C TYR A 119 21.85 8.57 -6.77
N ALA A 120 22.78 9.32 -7.37
CA ALA A 120 22.62 10.76 -7.63
C ALA A 120 21.36 11.16 -8.43
N PRO A 121 20.92 10.44 -9.48
CA PRO A 121 19.65 10.73 -10.16
C PRO A 121 18.43 10.60 -9.24
N GLY A 122 18.52 9.79 -8.19
CA GLY A 122 17.48 9.58 -7.20
C GLY A 122 16.39 8.63 -7.69
N ALA A 123 15.17 8.90 -7.27
CA ALA A 123 14.00 8.14 -7.64
C ALA A 123 12.78 9.04 -7.83
N ARG A 124 11.74 8.48 -8.45
CA ARG A 124 10.41 9.06 -8.51
C ARG A 124 9.35 8.02 -8.20
N VAL A 125 8.22 8.44 -7.66
CA VAL A 125 7.08 7.56 -7.35
C VAL A 125 5.85 8.05 -8.10
N THR A 126 5.24 7.18 -8.90
CA THR A 126 3.91 7.41 -9.45
C THR A 126 2.88 6.69 -8.58
N ILE A 127 2.01 7.46 -7.94
CA ILE A 127 0.86 6.95 -7.18
C ILE A 127 -0.24 6.62 -8.19
N CYS A 128 -0.45 5.32 -8.39
CA CYS A 128 -1.46 4.79 -9.30
C CYS A 128 -2.82 4.70 -8.59
N SER A 129 -3.45 5.85 -8.34
CA SER A 129 -4.74 5.96 -7.67
C SER A 129 -5.80 5.08 -8.32
N ASP A 130 -6.34 4.18 -7.51
CA ASP A 130 -7.30 3.15 -7.90
C ASP A 130 -8.75 3.47 -7.45
N GLY A 131 -9.00 4.71 -6.99
CA GLY A 131 -10.33 5.12 -6.55
C GLY A 131 -11.40 4.99 -7.63
N HIS A 132 -11.13 5.47 -8.85
CA HIS A 132 -12.08 5.37 -9.96
C HIS A 132 -12.22 3.95 -10.51
N VAL A 133 -11.28 3.06 -10.16
CA VAL A 133 -11.39 1.63 -10.44
C VAL A 133 -12.44 0.99 -9.52
N PHE A 134 -12.54 1.41 -8.25
CA PHE A 134 -13.33 0.71 -7.23
C PHE A 134 -14.53 1.46 -6.67
N GLY A 135 -14.69 2.77 -6.91
CA GLY A 135 -15.62 3.64 -6.18
C GLY A 135 -17.03 3.05 -6.03
N ASP A 136 -17.64 2.62 -7.13
CA ASP A 136 -18.96 1.97 -7.16
C ASP A 136 -19.04 0.68 -6.33
N VAL A 137 -17.97 -0.10 -6.23
CA VAL A 137 -17.90 -1.35 -5.46
C VAL A 137 -17.75 -1.08 -3.97
N VAL A 138 -16.97 -0.07 -3.59
CA VAL A 138 -16.76 0.30 -2.18
C VAL A 138 -17.82 1.26 -1.63
N GLY A 139 -18.69 1.80 -2.48
CA GLY A 139 -19.73 2.74 -2.08
C GLY A 139 -19.25 4.18 -1.94
N VAL A 140 -18.27 4.57 -2.75
CA VAL A 140 -17.75 5.94 -2.88
C VAL A 140 -18.08 6.45 -4.29
N THR A 141 -18.71 7.63 -4.39
CA THR A 141 -19.08 8.18 -5.70
C THR A 141 -17.85 8.61 -6.49
N ASP A 142 -17.92 8.59 -7.81
CA ASP A 142 -16.83 9.09 -8.66
C ASP A 142 -16.47 10.55 -8.31
N GLY A 143 -17.46 11.41 -8.02
CA GLY A 143 -17.21 12.78 -7.58
C GLY A 143 -16.42 12.88 -6.27
N ALA A 144 -16.67 11.98 -5.30
CA ALA A 144 -15.90 11.93 -4.06
C ALA A 144 -14.46 11.44 -4.30
N VAL A 145 -14.27 10.48 -5.21
CA VAL A 145 -12.93 10.04 -5.65
C VAL A 145 -12.18 11.20 -6.32
N THR A 146 -12.82 11.90 -7.25
CA THR A 146 -12.21 13.07 -7.93
C THR A 146 -11.81 14.15 -6.92
N ALA A 147 -12.68 14.46 -5.96
CA ALA A 147 -12.38 15.45 -4.91
C ALA A 147 -11.21 15.01 -4.01
N TYR A 148 -11.17 13.73 -3.63
CA TYR A 148 -10.07 13.17 -2.84
C TYR A 148 -8.74 13.22 -3.61
N ARG A 149 -8.74 12.84 -4.89
CA ARG A 149 -7.56 12.89 -5.76
C ARG A 149 -7.08 14.33 -5.98
N GLN A 150 -8.00 15.28 -6.20
CA GLN A 150 -7.64 16.69 -6.34
C GLN A 150 -6.98 17.22 -5.07
N ALA A 151 -7.55 16.92 -3.89
CA ALA A 151 -6.97 17.32 -2.61
C ALA A 151 -5.57 16.70 -2.36
N LEU A 152 -5.31 15.48 -2.87
CA LEU A 152 -3.97 14.89 -2.87
C LEU A 152 -3.01 15.64 -3.78
N ALA A 153 -3.45 16.00 -5.00
CA ALA A 153 -2.63 16.77 -5.93
C ALA A 153 -2.27 18.15 -5.36
N ASP A 154 -3.26 18.84 -4.78
CA ASP A 154 -3.07 20.14 -4.14
C ASP A 154 -2.09 20.05 -2.96
N MET A 155 -2.17 18.98 -2.16
CA MET A 155 -1.25 18.70 -1.07
C MET A 155 0.19 18.48 -1.56
N ILE A 156 0.37 17.66 -2.60
CA ILE A 156 1.68 17.41 -3.21
C ILE A 156 2.28 18.72 -3.74
N GLY A 157 1.46 19.52 -4.44
CA GLY A 157 1.86 20.81 -5.00
C GLY A 157 2.23 21.84 -3.93
N ALA A 158 1.40 21.99 -2.90
CA ALA A 158 1.63 22.93 -1.79
C ALA A 158 2.87 22.57 -0.96
N SER A 159 3.21 21.28 -0.86
CA SER A 159 4.43 20.80 -0.19
C SER A 159 5.67 20.78 -1.09
N HIS A 160 5.55 21.15 -2.36
CA HIS A 160 6.65 21.11 -3.35
C HIS A 160 7.32 19.73 -3.47
N TRP A 161 6.56 18.64 -3.30
CA TRP A 161 7.07 17.28 -3.44
C TRP A 161 7.23 16.89 -4.91
N SER A 162 8.37 17.24 -5.48
CA SER A 162 8.64 17.16 -6.92
C SER A 162 8.97 15.76 -7.45
N ALA A 163 9.12 14.75 -6.59
CA ALA A 163 9.42 13.39 -7.01
C ALA A 163 8.16 12.51 -7.15
N LEU A 164 6.97 13.09 -6.98
CA LEU A 164 5.70 12.38 -6.90
C LEU A 164 4.76 12.79 -8.03
N ASP A 165 4.21 11.79 -8.72
CA ASP A 165 3.18 11.95 -9.75
C ASP A 165 1.92 11.17 -9.40
N LEU A 166 0.77 11.60 -9.92
CA LEU A 166 -0.49 10.86 -9.84
C LEU A 166 -0.83 10.25 -11.21
N TYR A 167 -1.33 9.02 -11.20
CA TYR A 167 -1.87 8.34 -12.37
C TYR A 167 -3.14 7.59 -11.99
N GLY A 168 -4.22 7.74 -12.75
CA GLY A 168 -5.49 7.07 -12.50
C GLY A 168 -6.17 6.64 -13.79
N LEU A 169 -7.44 6.23 -13.64
CA LEU A 169 -8.21 5.61 -14.72
C LEU A 169 -8.46 6.56 -15.90
N ASP A 170 -8.64 7.84 -15.60
CA ASP A 170 -8.74 8.93 -16.55
C ASP A 170 -7.45 9.18 -17.34
N ASP A 171 -6.28 9.07 -16.70
CA ASP A 171 -4.99 9.17 -17.42
C ASP A 171 -4.75 7.95 -18.31
N ALA A 172 -5.21 6.78 -17.87
CA ALA A 172 -5.05 5.53 -18.61
C ALA A 172 -5.85 5.50 -19.91
N PHE A 173 -7.04 6.09 -19.92
CA PHE A 173 -7.97 6.00 -21.05
C PHE A 173 -8.35 7.35 -21.67
N GLY A 174 -7.88 8.47 -21.12
CA GLY A 174 -8.13 9.82 -21.63
C GLY A 174 -9.59 10.27 -21.53
N SER A 175 -10.34 9.77 -20.55
CA SER A 175 -11.79 10.04 -20.41
C SER A 175 -12.24 10.09 -18.95
N LEU A 176 -13.23 10.96 -18.68
CA LEU A 176 -13.88 11.11 -17.37
C LEU A 176 -15.20 10.30 -17.25
N ASP A 177 -15.56 9.51 -18.27
CA ASP A 177 -16.70 8.56 -18.20
C ASP A 177 -16.26 7.30 -17.45
N TYR A 178 -16.12 7.42 -16.13
CA TYR A 178 -15.59 6.35 -15.27
C TYR A 178 -16.38 5.03 -15.35
N PRO A 179 -17.73 5.00 -15.40
CA PRO A 179 -18.46 3.75 -15.64
C PRO A 179 -18.06 3.05 -16.95
N LYS A 180 -17.88 3.82 -18.04
CA LYS A 180 -17.39 3.25 -19.30
C LYS A 180 -15.93 2.78 -19.16
N MET A 181 -15.06 3.56 -18.51
CA MET A 181 -13.65 3.19 -18.35
C MET A 181 -13.46 1.95 -17.48
N ARG A 182 -14.30 1.76 -16.45
CA ARG A 182 -14.31 0.52 -15.66
C ARG A 182 -14.67 -0.70 -16.52
N ARG A 183 -15.67 -0.59 -17.41
CA ARG A 183 -16.01 -1.66 -18.36
C ARG A 183 -14.84 -1.98 -19.30
N VAL A 184 -14.22 -0.96 -19.89
CA VAL A 184 -13.05 -1.13 -20.77
C VAL A 184 -11.89 -1.80 -20.02
N LEU A 185 -11.62 -1.39 -18.78
CA LEU A 185 -10.61 -2.03 -17.94
C LEU A 185 -10.92 -3.52 -17.71
N GLU A 186 -12.16 -3.83 -17.33
CA GLU A 186 -12.58 -5.20 -17.06
C GLU A 186 -12.51 -6.09 -18.31
N GLU A 187 -13.01 -5.61 -19.45
CA GLU A 187 -13.02 -6.34 -20.73
C GLU A 187 -11.62 -6.69 -21.22
N ASN A 188 -10.65 -5.78 -21.04
CA ASN A 188 -9.30 -5.96 -21.60
C ASN A 188 -8.31 -6.60 -20.61
N TYR A 189 -8.52 -6.45 -19.30
CA TYR A 189 -7.52 -6.80 -18.29
C TYR A 189 -8.01 -7.72 -17.18
N SER A 190 -9.31 -8.03 -17.06
CA SER A 190 -9.81 -8.91 -16.01
C SER A 190 -9.72 -10.39 -16.39
N ALA A 191 -9.61 -11.25 -15.37
CA ALA A 191 -9.97 -12.67 -15.51
C ALA A 191 -11.50 -12.83 -15.49
N THR A 192 -12.00 -14.02 -15.81
CA THR A 192 -13.42 -14.31 -15.60
C THR A 192 -13.74 -14.49 -14.11
N LEU A 193 -14.99 -14.26 -13.73
CA LEU A 193 -15.43 -14.49 -12.34
C LEU A 193 -15.30 -15.96 -11.94
N ASP A 194 -15.52 -16.89 -12.87
CA ASP A 194 -15.43 -18.32 -12.60
C ASP A 194 -13.99 -18.78 -12.38
N GLU A 195 -13.04 -18.28 -13.18
CA GLU A 195 -11.60 -18.45 -12.92
C GLU A 195 -11.21 -17.95 -11.53
N LEU A 196 -11.65 -16.75 -11.15
CA LEU A 196 -11.34 -16.21 -9.83
C LEU A 196 -11.94 -17.07 -8.71
N LYS A 197 -13.21 -17.50 -8.85
CA LYS A 197 -13.83 -18.40 -7.87
C LYS A 197 -13.07 -19.70 -7.74
N GLU A 198 -12.57 -20.24 -8.85
CA GLU A 198 -11.77 -21.45 -8.83
C GLU A 198 -10.43 -21.23 -8.14
N ASN A 199 -9.72 -20.14 -8.44
CA ASN A 199 -8.49 -19.78 -7.75
C ASN A 199 -8.70 -19.58 -6.25
N VAL A 200 -9.81 -18.97 -5.82
CA VAL A 200 -10.16 -18.87 -4.39
C VAL A 200 -10.37 -20.26 -3.75
N ARG A 201 -10.84 -21.25 -4.51
CA ARG A 201 -11.00 -22.64 -4.02
C ARG A 201 -9.69 -23.40 -3.98
N THR A 202 -8.78 -23.19 -4.92
CA THR A 202 -7.59 -24.03 -5.10
C THR A 202 -6.31 -23.39 -4.54
N ASP A 203 -6.14 -22.08 -4.67
CA ASP A 203 -4.94 -21.36 -4.22
C ASP A 203 -5.12 -20.72 -2.83
N ARG A 204 -4.22 -21.08 -1.90
CA ARG A 204 -4.28 -20.61 -0.51
C ARG A 204 -4.07 -19.10 -0.40
N ASN A 205 -3.18 -18.53 -1.21
CA ASN A 205 -2.85 -17.11 -1.17
C ASN A 205 -4.02 -16.25 -1.67
N THR A 206 -4.62 -16.64 -2.79
CA THR A 206 -5.82 -16.01 -3.36
C THR A 206 -6.99 -16.11 -2.38
N ARG A 207 -7.16 -17.24 -1.69
CA ARG A 207 -8.18 -17.40 -0.64
C ARG A 207 -7.95 -16.48 0.56
N ALA A 208 -6.70 -16.34 1.01
CA ALA A 208 -6.35 -15.43 2.10
C ALA A 208 -6.65 -13.96 1.72
N LEU A 209 -6.25 -13.56 0.51
CA LEU A 209 -6.58 -12.24 -0.04
C LEU A 209 -8.10 -12.00 -0.10
N PHE A 210 -8.85 -12.98 -0.62
CA PHE A 210 -10.30 -12.91 -0.69
C PHE A 210 -10.95 -12.74 0.69
N ASN A 211 -10.53 -13.53 1.68
CA ASN A 211 -11.07 -13.44 3.04
C ASN A 211 -10.76 -12.08 3.69
N GLY A 212 -9.55 -11.53 3.47
CA GLY A 212 -9.16 -10.21 3.94
C GLY A 212 -10.04 -9.09 3.36
N ILE A 213 -10.22 -9.09 2.03
CA ILE A 213 -11.07 -8.11 1.33
C ILE A 213 -12.54 -8.28 1.72
N HIS A 214 -13.05 -9.52 1.82
CA HIS A 214 -14.44 -9.78 2.22
C HIS A 214 -14.74 -9.27 3.62
N ARG A 215 -13.82 -9.48 4.58
CA ARG A 215 -13.92 -8.92 5.93
C ARG A 215 -14.01 -7.39 5.89
N PHE A 216 -13.11 -6.75 5.14
CA PHE A 216 -13.08 -5.30 5.00
C PHE A 216 -14.39 -4.74 4.41
N MET A 217 -14.86 -5.33 3.30
CA MET A 217 -16.12 -4.93 2.64
C MET A 217 -17.33 -5.10 3.57
N PHE A 218 -17.35 -6.19 4.35
CA PHE A 218 -18.43 -6.47 5.28
C PHE A 218 -18.49 -5.45 6.43
N GLU A 219 -17.35 -5.06 7.00
CA GLU A 219 -17.29 -3.99 8.01
C GLU A 219 -17.84 -2.66 7.47
N ASP A 220 -17.44 -2.28 6.25
CA ASP A 220 -17.89 -1.03 5.63
C ASP A 220 -19.37 -1.07 5.23
N ALA A 221 -19.89 -2.24 4.86
CA ALA A 221 -21.31 -2.42 4.55
C ALA A 221 -22.19 -2.35 5.82
N VAL A 222 -21.74 -2.94 6.93
CA VAL A 222 -22.46 -2.90 8.22
C VAL A 222 -22.61 -1.47 8.72
N ALA A 223 -21.56 -0.66 8.63
CA ALA A 223 -21.62 0.73 9.07
C ALA A 223 -22.56 1.62 8.21
N ARG A 224 -22.68 1.33 6.92
CA ARG A 224 -23.53 2.10 5.99
C ARG A 224 -25.01 1.75 6.05
N GLN A 225 -25.35 0.47 6.21
CA GLN A 225 -26.71 -0.04 6.01
C GLN A 225 -27.43 -0.47 7.29
N GLY A 226 -26.92 -0.04 8.46
CA GLY A 226 -27.23 -0.54 9.81
C GLY A 226 -28.69 -0.55 10.30
N GLY A 227 -29.69 -0.25 9.45
CA GLY A 227 -31.11 -0.39 9.78
C GLY A 227 -32.01 -1.03 8.71
N GLY A 228 -31.55 -1.20 7.47
CA GLY A 228 -32.44 -1.55 6.33
C GLY A 228 -32.21 -2.92 5.70
N THR A 229 -31.16 -3.64 6.05
CA THR A 229 -30.77 -4.90 5.39
C THR A 229 -30.28 -5.92 6.42
N THR A 230 -30.70 -7.19 6.27
CA THR A 230 -30.31 -8.25 7.21
C THR A 230 -28.80 -8.52 7.14
N ARG A 231 -28.21 -8.92 8.28
CA ARG A 231 -26.77 -9.26 8.35
C ARG A 231 -26.37 -10.36 7.36
N ASN A 232 -27.28 -11.29 7.06
CA ASN A 232 -27.05 -12.35 6.06
C ASN A 232 -26.98 -11.78 4.63
N GLN A 233 -27.89 -10.87 4.28
CA GLN A 233 -27.87 -10.20 2.98
C GLN A 233 -26.62 -9.32 2.84
N LEU A 234 -26.20 -8.62 3.90
CA LEU A 234 -24.95 -7.86 3.91
C LEU A 234 -23.73 -8.76 3.67
N ARG A 235 -23.66 -9.93 4.30
CA ARG A 235 -22.58 -10.90 4.06
C ARG A 235 -22.53 -11.35 2.61
N LYS A 236 -23.69 -11.63 2.01
CA LYS A 236 -23.81 -12.03 0.60
C LYS A 236 -23.35 -10.90 -0.33
N ASN A 237 -23.89 -9.70 -0.18
CA ASN A 237 -23.51 -8.54 -1.01
C ASN A 237 -22.02 -8.21 -0.89
N SER A 238 -21.46 -8.29 0.33
CA SER A 238 -20.03 -8.07 0.56
C SER A 238 -19.16 -9.12 -0.13
N LYS A 239 -19.67 -10.35 -0.29
CA LYS A 239 -18.98 -11.44 -0.98
C LYS A 239 -18.84 -11.14 -2.47
N ASP A 240 -19.93 -10.68 -3.10
CA ASP A 240 -19.94 -10.31 -4.51
C ASP A 240 -19.05 -9.08 -4.76
N ALA A 241 -19.12 -8.08 -3.87
CA ALA A 241 -18.23 -6.92 -3.90
C ALA A 241 -16.75 -7.30 -3.74
N ALA A 242 -16.43 -8.29 -2.90
CA ALA A 242 -15.06 -8.78 -2.73
C ALA A 242 -14.51 -9.40 -4.02
N TYR A 243 -15.31 -10.22 -4.72
CA TYR A 243 -14.89 -10.75 -6.03
C TYR A 243 -14.63 -9.63 -7.03
N GLN A 244 -15.56 -8.68 -7.17
CA GLN A 244 -15.39 -7.57 -8.12
C GLN A 244 -14.15 -6.72 -7.81
N THR A 245 -13.88 -6.50 -6.52
CA THR A 245 -12.68 -5.78 -6.07
C THR A 245 -11.40 -6.49 -6.48
N ILE A 246 -11.33 -7.82 -6.33
CA ILE A 246 -10.15 -8.59 -6.74
C ILE A 246 -9.98 -8.60 -8.25
N LEU A 247 -11.07 -8.81 -9.01
CA LEU A 247 -11.04 -8.77 -10.47
C LEU A 247 -10.47 -7.44 -10.97
N ARG A 248 -11.01 -6.33 -10.47
CA ARG A 248 -10.56 -4.99 -10.85
C ARG A 248 -9.17 -4.64 -10.34
N SER A 249 -8.78 -5.11 -9.15
CA SER A 249 -7.42 -4.94 -8.63
C SER A 249 -6.40 -5.66 -9.50
N ASN A 250 -6.71 -6.89 -9.92
CA ASN A 250 -5.87 -7.63 -10.83
C ASN A 250 -5.82 -6.97 -12.21
N ALA A 251 -6.96 -6.51 -12.73
CA ALA A 251 -7.04 -5.78 -13.99
C ALA A 251 -6.21 -4.50 -13.98
N TRP A 252 -6.39 -3.67 -12.95
CA TRP A 252 -5.58 -2.46 -12.74
C TRP A 252 -4.11 -2.80 -12.60
N SER A 253 -3.77 -3.88 -11.87
CA SER A 253 -2.39 -4.32 -11.72
C SER A 253 -1.75 -4.69 -13.06
N ARG A 254 -2.49 -5.33 -13.98
CA ARG A 254 -2.00 -5.67 -15.33
C ARG A 254 -1.82 -4.42 -16.18
N LEU A 255 -2.80 -3.52 -16.20
CA LEU A 255 -2.71 -2.25 -16.95
C LEU A 255 -1.51 -1.43 -16.48
N VAL A 256 -1.31 -1.28 -15.16
CA VAL A 256 -0.17 -0.51 -14.64
C VAL A 256 1.16 -1.20 -14.96
N ALA A 257 1.21 -2.54 -15.00
CA ALA A 257 2.41 -3.27 -15.44
C ALA A 257 2.71 -3.07 -16.94
N GLU A 258 1.67 -3.02 -17.79
CA GLU A 258 1.82 -2.70 -19.20
C GLU A 258 2.29 -1.25 -19.42
N LYS A 259 1.71 -0.30 -18.67
CA LYS A 259 2.05 1.12 -18.78
C LYS A 259 3.45 1.45 -18.25
N PHE A 260 3.90 0.75 -17.20
CA PHE A 260 5.17 0.98 -16.52
C PHE A 260 5.97 -0.32 -16.37
N PRO A 261 6.45 -0.91 -17.49
CA PRO A 261 7.02 -2.26 -17.48
C PRO A 261 8.30 -2.39 -16.66
N ASP A 262 9.16 -1.37 -16.71
CA ASP A 262 10.43 -1.36 -15.98
C ASP A 262 10.29 -0.90 -14.52
N ALA A 263 9.17 -0.27 -14.16
CA ALA A 263 9.01 0.29 -12.83
C ALA A 263 9.00 -0.79 -11.74
N ILE A 264 9.56 -0.43 -10.60
CA ILE A 264 9.51 -1.25 -9.39
C ILE A 264 8.09 -1.13 -8.82
N ARG A 265 7.38 -2.27 -8.75
CA ARG A 265 5.99 -2.32 -8.30
C ARG A 265 5.96 -2.34 -6.78
N LEU A 266 5.55 -1.24 -6.17
CA LEU A 266 5.24 -1.19 -4.74
C LEU A 266 3.80 -1.64 -4.51
N SER A 267 3.50 -2.09 -3.29
CA SER A 267 2.17 -2.51 -2.85
C SER A 267 1.95 -2.05 -1.42
N ILE A 268 0.75 -1.59 -1.13
CA ILE A 268 0.34 -1.29 0.26
C ILE A 268 -0.14 -2.52 1.01
N HIS A 269 -0.11 -3.71 0.39
CA HIS A 269 -0.41 -4.98 1.03
C HIS A 269 0.85 -5.83 1.20
N PRO A 270 0.94 -6.66 2.26
CA PRO A 270 1.96 -7.69 2.37
C PRO A 270 2.04 -8.54 1.09
N GLN A 271 3.25 -8.96 0.72
CA GLN A 271 3.50 -9.74 -0.49
C GLN A 271 4.27 -11.01 -0.13
N PRO A 272 3.99 -12.15 -0.77
CA PRO A 272 4.76 -13.37 -0.56
C PRO A 272 6.21 -13.20 -1.03
N PRO A 273 7.14 -14.04 -0.56
CA PRO A 273 8.48 -14.13 -1.14
C PRO A 273 8.43 -14.32 -2.65
N HIS A 274 9.39 -13.75 -3.38
CA HIS A 274 9.48 -13.78 -4.86
C HIS A 274 8.35 -13.07 -5.62
N SER A 275 7.45 -12.34 -4.94
CA SER A 275 6.48 -11.49 -5.63
C SER A 275 7.18 -10.41 -6.47
N GLU A 276 6.64 -10.10 -7.64
CA GLU A 276 7.05 -8.94 -8.42
C GLU A 276 6.70 -7.61 -7.74
N LYS A 277 5.82 -7.67 -6.73
CA LYS A 277 5.40 -6.52 -5.93
C LYS A 277 6.16 -6.51 -4.61
N PHE A 278 6.62 -5.33 -4.23
CA PHE A 278 7.24 -5.07 -2.94
C PHE A 278 6.22 -4.46 -1.97
N GLY A 279 5.88 -5.15 -0.89
CA GLY A 279 5.03 -4.61 0.17
C GLY A 279 5.73 -3.49 0.93
N LEU A 280 5.23 -2.25 0.83
CA LEU A 280 5.78 -1.07 1.48
C LEU A 280 4.84 -0.54 2.57
N GLN A 281 5.36 -0.35 3.77
CA GLN A 281 4.67 0.30 4.87
C GLN A 281 4.80 1.82 4.71
N LEU A 282 3.66 2.52 4.55
CA LEU A 282 3.63 3.97 4.36
C LEU A 282 3.72 4.76 5.67
N MET A 283 3.27 4.16 6.77
CA MET A 283 3.24 4.78 8.09
C MET A 283 3.39 3.71 9.18
N PRO A 284 3.97 4.06 10.34
CA PRO A 284 3.97 3.18 11.51
C PRO A 284 2.53 2.80 11.90
N THR A 285 2.31 1.51 12.10
CA THR A 285 1.02 0.93 12.54
C THR A 285 1.27 -0.43 13.19
N ARG A 286 0.45 -0.78 14.18
CA ARG A 286 0.41 -2.15 14.74
C ARG A 286 -0.44 -3.09 13.90
N ASP A 287 -1.37 -2.56 13.12
CA ASP A 287 -2.20 -3.32 12.19
C ASP A 287 -1.57 -3.25 10.79
N GLY A 288 -0.92 -4.36 10.41
CA GLY A 288 -0.26 -4.55 9.12
C GLY A 288 -1.21 -4.50 7.92
N TRP A 289 -2.52 -4.31 8.09
CA TRP A 289 -3.49 -4.10 7.00
C TRP A 289 -4.10 -2.70 6.95
N LEU A 290 -3.85 -1.87 7.97
CA LEU A 290 -4.38 -0.52 8.05
C LEU A 290 -3.66 0.45 7.10
N THR A 291 -4.41 1.29 6.40
CA THR A 291 -3.90 2.34 5.50
C THR A 291 -4.49 3.69 5.87
N PRO A 292 -3.86 4.82 5.48
CA PRO A 292 -4.31 6.16 5.86
C PRO A 292 -5.79 6.45 5.56
N TRP A 293 -6.29 5.87 4.46
CA TRP A 293 -7.68 6.03 4.04
C TRP A 293 -8.69 5.12 4.78
N HIS A 294 -8.22 4.26 5.69
CA HIS A 294 -9.04 3.35 6.51
C HIS A 294 -8.88 3.57 8.02
N GLY A 295 -8.16 4.62 8.44
CA GLY A 295 -7.88 4.91 9.84
C GLY A 295 -7.65 6.39 10.10
N VAL A 296 -7.07 6.67 11.26
CA VAL A 296 -6.73 8.03 11.70
C VAL A 296 -5.31 8.04 12.28
N VAL A 297 -4.65 9.19 12.19
CA VAL A 297 -3.39 9.41 12.89
C VAL A 297 -3.67 9.67 14.36
N LEU A 298 -2.91 9.01 15.23
CA LEU A 298 -2.78 9.31 16.64
C LEU A 298 -1.39 9.87 16.89
N ASP A 299 -1.32 11.08 17.44
CA ASP A 299 -0.10 11.73 17.93
C ASP A 299 -0.09 11.62 19.46
N ASP A 300 0.81 10.80 20.00
CA ASP A 300 0.95 10.57 21.44
C ASP A 300 1.89 11.58 22.12
N GLY A 301 2.37 12.60 21.39
CA GLY A 301 3.36 13.57 21.85
C GLY A 301 4.82 13.17 21.60
N VAL A 302 5.09 11.93 21.21
CA VAL A 302 6.43 11.41 20.88
C VAL A 302 6.47 10.90 19.44
N SER A 303 5.42 10.21 19.02
CA SER A 303 5.31 9.53 17.74
C SER A 303 3.93 9.74 17.12
N ARG A 304 3.88 9.61 15.80
CA ARG A 304 2.65 9.65 15.01
C ARG A 304 2.49 8.32 14.29
N TYR A 305 1.40 7.63 14.56
CA TYR A 305 1.13 6.33 13.99
C TYR A 305 -0.35 6.17 13.66
N LEU A 306 -0.63 5.22 12.77
CA LEU A 306 -1.96 4.97 12.27
C LEU A 306 -2.69 3.98 13.19
N VAL A 307 -3.92 4.32 13.57
CA VAL A 307 -4.81 3.50 14.39
C VAL A 307 -6.23 3.48 13.84
N LYS A 308 -7.06 2.53 14.30
CA LYS A 308 -8.50 2.60 14.03
C LYS A 308 -9.07 3.75 14.86
N ARG A 309 -10.03 4.48 14.30
CA ARG A 309 -10.63 5.64 14.96
C ARG A 309 -11.20 5.32 16.36
N TRP A 310 -11.88 4.19 16.52
CA TRP A 310 -12.41 3.76 17.81
C TRP A 310 -11.32 3.50 18.87
N ASP A 311 -10.10 3.10 18.48
CA ASP A 311 -8.98 2.96 19.41
C ASP A 311 -8.54 4.33 19.94
N ALA A 312 -8.46 5.34 19.07
CA ALA A 312 -8.15 6.71 19.47
C ALA A 312 -9.23 7.29 20.39
N GLU A 313 -10.51 7.05 20.09
CA GLU A 313 -11.64 7.48 20.91
C GLU A 313 -11.63 6.80 22.29
N ASN A 314 -11.33 5.51 22.37
CA ASN A 314 -11.20 4.77 23.63
C ASN A 314 -10.04 5.25 24.50
N LEU A 315 -8.98 5.77 23.88
CA LEU A 315 -7.85 6.39 24.57
C LEU A 315 -8.14 7.83 25.02
N GLN A 316 -9.40 8.29 24.89
CA GLN A 316 -9.81 9.66 25.23
C GLN A 316 -8.96 10.72 24.49
N ALA A 317 -8.50 10.38 23.29
CA ALA A 317 -7.74 11.29 22.45
C ALA A 317 -8.63 12.43 21.96
N SER A 318 -8.06 13.61 21.78
CA SER A 318 -8.77 14.80 21.30
C SER A 318 -8.57 15.00 19.81
N VAL A 319 -9.64 15.33 19.08
CA VAL A 319 -9.54 15.67 17.65
C VAL A 319 -8.92 17.05 17.48
N VAL A 320 -7.88 17.13 16.65
CA VAL A 320 -7.28 18.39 16.21
C VAL A 320 -7.96 18.87 14.94
N TRP A 321 -8.28 20.16 14.91
CA TRP A 321 -8.87 20.84 13.76
C TRP A 321 -7.84 21.77 13.10
N ARG A 322 -7.75 21.73 11.78
CA ARG A 322 -6.91 22.59 10.95
C ARG A 322 -7.74 23.07 9.77
N ASP A 323 -7.70 24.38 9.51
CA ASP A 323 -8.43 25.01 8.39
C ASP A 323 -9.92 24.62 8.35
N GLY A 324 -10.56 24.58 9.53
CA GLY A 324 -11.98 24.23 9.68
C GLY A 324 -12.30 22.74 9.47
N ARG A 325 -11.29 21.86 9.34
CA ARG A 325 -11.45 20.43 9.10
C ARG A 325 -10.79 19.57 10.18
N PRO A 326 -11.32 18.38 10.50
CA PRO A 326 -10.64 17.46 11.40
C PRO A 326 -9.39 16.88 10.73
N SER A 327 -8.28 16.82 11.48
CA SER A 327 -6.96 16.47 10.95
C SER A 327 -6.42 15.14 11.48
N HIS A 328 -6.43 14.95 12.80
CA HIS A 328 -5.91 13.77 13.50
C HIS A 328 -6.36 13.78 14.97
N PHE A 329 -6.01 12.74 15.72
CA PHE A 329 -6.17 12.68 17.17
C PHE A 329 -4.85 12.96 17.89
N VAL A 330 -4.92 13.60 19.07
CA VAL A 330 -3.80 13.79 19.98
C VAL A 330 -4.08 13.15 21.35
N ALA A 331 -3.09 12.46 21.93
CA ALA A 331 -3.15 11.86 23.25
C ALA A 331 -1.80 11.97 23.99
N PRO A 332 -1.31 13.19 24.30
CA PRO A 332 0.01 13.41 24.91
C PRO A 332 0.16 12.76 26.30
N HIS A 333 -0.94 12.45 26.97
CA HIS A 333 -0.94 11.78 28.27
C HIS A 333 -0.46 10.31 28.19
N LEU A 334 -0.41 9.71 27.00
CA LEU A 334 0.11 8.35 26.80
C LEU A 334 1.64 8.30 26.87
N ALA A 335 2.32 9.36 26.42
CA ALA A 335 3.77 9.51 26.56
C ALA A 335 4.21 9.89 27.99
N ALA A 336 3.28 10.41 28.81
CA ALA A 336 3.55 10.89 30.17
C ALA A 336 3.60 9.78 31.24
N ARG A 337 3.72 8.50 30.86
CA ARG A 337 3.92 7.42 31.85
C ARG A 337 5.42 7.34 32.21
N PRO A 338 5.81 7.61 33.47
CA PRO A 338 7.19 7.50 33.91
C PRO A 338 7.73 6.06 33.83
#